data_AF-A0A2W5DPQ0-F1
#
_entry.id   AF-A0A2W5DPQ0-F1
#
_cell.length_a   1.000
_cell.length_b   1.000
_cell.length_c   1.000
_cell.angle_alpha   90.00
_cell.angle_beta   90.00
_cell.angle_gamma   90.00
#
_symmetry.space_group_name_H-M   'P 1'
#
loop_
_entity.id
_entity.type
_entity.pdbx_description
1 polymer ?
#
loop_
_entity_poly.entity_id
_entity_poly.type
_entity_poly.pdbx_seq_one_letter_code
_entity_poly.pdbx_strand_id
1 'polypeptide(L)'
;MLTPHDLSLKPRGHQVAMAGDDWLSDRDRKAQTRAEAERKKAALTCTRKLQAAAEALNDYLAACNLCNDGSGNERTSLADSRVRLVGDLMEYAGWLDSKYGKAST
;
A
#
# COMPACT_ATOMS: atom_id res chain seq x y z
N MET A 1 11.12 -11.59 -65.17
CA MET A 1 9.69 -11.42 -64.85
C MET A 1 9.23 -12.71 -64.19
N LEU A 2 8.80 -12.69 -62.92
CA LEU A 2 8.25 -13.88 -62.26
C LEU A 2 6.82 -14.12 -62.75
N THR A 3 6.46 -15.38 -62.98
CA THR A 3 5.13 -15.75 -63.46
C THR A 3 4.12 -15.76 -62.30
N PRO A 4 2.81 -15.63 -62.58
CA PRO A 4 1.78 -15.62 -61.53
C PRO A 4 1.77 -16.87 -60.63
N HIS A 5 2.27 -18.00 -61.11
CA HIS A 5 2.41 -19.23 -60.32
C HIS A 5 3.55 -19.17 -59.29
N ASP A 6 4.60 -18.39 -59.53
CA ASP A 6 5.75 -18.26 -58.61
C ASP A 6 5.40 -17.45 -57.35
N LEU A 7 4.30 -16.69 -57.36
CA LEU A 7 3.81 -15.91 -56.22
C LEU A 7 3.00 -16.77 -55.23
N SER A 8 2.48 -17.92 -55.66
CA SER A 8 1.63 -18.80 -54.83
C SER A 8 2.44 -19.66 -53.84
N LEU A 9 3.75 -19.77 -54.03
CA LEU A 9 4.66 -20.61 -53.24
C LEU A 9 5.43 -19.83 -52.16
N LYS A 10 5.23 -18.51 -52.04
CA LYS A 10 5.82 -17.76 -50.93
C LYS A 10 5.13 -18.19 -49.63
N PRO A 11 5.89 -18.53 -48.58
CA PRO A 11 5.32 -18.85 -47.29
C PRO A 11 4.45 -17.66 -46.87
N ARG A 12 3.13 -17.91 -46.73
CA ARG A 12 2.21 -16.92 -46.19
C ARG A 12 2.78 -16.52 -44.84
N GLY A 13 2.96 -15.20 -44.67
CA GLY A 13 3.70 -14.62 -43.55
C GLY A 13 3.47 -15.40 -42.27
N HIS A 14 4.59 -15.76 -41.63
CA HIS A 14 4.62 -16.45 -40.36
C HIS A 14 3.63 -15.75 -39.43
N GLN A 15 2.45 -16.36 -39.22
CA GLN A 15 1.52 -15.91 -38.21
C GLN A 15 2.30 -16.05 -36.91
N VAL A 16 2.69 -14.91 -36.34
CA VAL A 16 3.28 -14.86 -35.02
C VAL A 16 2.18 -15.37 -34.10
N ALA A 17 2.26 -16.65 -33.77
CA ALA A 17 1.46 -17.23 -32.71
C ALA A 17 1.84 -16.46 -31.45
N MET A 18 0.96 -15.55 -31.02
CA MET A 18 1.05 -14.89 -29.72
C MET A 18 0.81 -15.99 -28.68
N ALA A 19 1.85 -16.77 -28.41
CA ALA A 19 1.81 -17.90 -27.52
C ALA A 19 1.72 -17.37 -26.08
N GLY A 20 0.53 -17.53 -25.50
CA GLY A 20 0.36 -18.09 -24.16
C GLY A 20 0.52 -17.17 -22.95
N ASP A 21 1.53 -16.29 -22.89
CA ASP A 21 1.91 -15.68 -21.60
C ASP A 21 1.84 -14.15 -21.55
N ASP A 22 1.59 -13.46 -22.66
CA ASP A 22 1.77 -12.00 -22.76
C ASP A 22 0.45 -11.19 -22.79
N TRP A 23 -0.50 -11.56 -21.94
CA TRP A 23 -1.85 -10.97 -21.90
C TRP A 23 -1.92 -9.54 -21.33
N LEU A 24 -0.84 -9.03 -20.74
CA LEU A 24 -0.74 -7.66 -20.24
C LEU A 24 0.21 -6.86 -21.14
N SER A 25 -0.34 -5.83 -21.79
CA SER A 25 0.47 -4.94 -22.61
C SER A 25 1.54 -4.25 -21.75
N ASP A 26 2.67 -3.85 -22.35
CA ASP A 26 3.70 -3.07 -21.63
C ASP A 26 3.13 -1.83 -20.93
N ARG A 27 2.05 -1.25 -21.48
CA ARG A 27 1.33 -0.14 -20.88
C ARG A 27 0.66 -0.56 -19.57
N ASP A 28 0.02 -1.73 -19.54
CA ASP A 28 -0.67 -2.24 -18.35
C ASP A 28 0.33 -2.58 -17.25
N ARG A 29 1.46 -3.21 -17.60
CA ARG A 29 2.55 -3.47 -16.65
C ARG A 29 3.08 -2.18 -16.03
N LYS A 30 3.34 -1.14 -16.85
CA LYS A 30 3.78 0.18 -16.35
C LYS A 30 2.73 0.85 -15.46
N ALA A 31 1.45 0.75 -15.82
CA ALA A 31 0.37 1.31 -15.02
C ALA A 31 0.27 0.63 -13.66
N GLN A 32 0.40 -0.70 -13.62
CA GLN A 32 0.39 -1.49 -12.39
C GLN A 32 1.56 -1.13 -11.47
N THR A 33 2.79 -1.06 -12.01
CA THR A 33 3.96 -0.67 -11.22
C THR A 33 3.81 0.72 -10.59
N ARG A 34 3.24 1.68 -11.34
CA ARG A 34 2.95 3.03 -10.82
C ARG A 34 1.93 2.99 -9.69
N ALA A 35 0.84 2.24 -9.86
CA ALA A 35 -0.19 2.10 -8.83
C ALA A 35 0.37 1.47 -7.54
N GLU A 36 1.25 0.48 -7.67
CA GLU A 36 1.91 -0.16 -6.53
C GLU A 36 2.88 0.78 -5.80
N ALA A 37 3.64 1.59 -6.55
CA ALA A 37 4.52 2.61 -5.99
C ALA A 37 3.74 3.69 -5.23
N GLU A 38 2.63 4.19 -5.80
CA GLU A 38 1.76 5.15 -5.11
C GLU A 38 1.11 4.54 -3.86
N ARG A 39 0.68 3.28 -3.92
CA ARG A 39 0.19 2.56 -2.73
C ARG A 39 1.27 2.48 -1.64
N LYS A 40 2.51 2.16 -1.99
CA LYS A 40 3.63 2.11 -1.04
C LYS A 40 3.86 3.49 -0.40
N LYS A 41 3.89 4.55 -1.21
CA LYS A 41 4.06 5.93 -0.73
C LYS A 41 2.92 6.37 0.20
N ALA A 42 1.68 6.06 -0.17
CA ALA A 42 0.51 6.34 0.64
C ALA A 42 0.55 5.58 1.98
N ALA A 43 0.96 4.30 1.97
CA ALA A 43 1.12 3.50 3.18
C ALA A 43 2.15 4.11 4.14
N LEU A 44 3.35 4.47 3.66
CA LEU A 44 4.37 5.09 4.50
C LEU A 44 3.94 6.45 5.07
N THR A 45 3.18 7.23 4.29
CA THR A 45 2.59 8.48 4.76
C THR A 45 1.54 8.22 5.84
N CYS A 46 0.71 7.19 5.64
CA CYS A 46 -0.30 6.76 6.61
C CYS A 46 0.38 6.34 7.93
N THR A 47 1.41 5.49 7.89
CA THR A 47 2.20 5.08 9.07
C THR A 47 2.64 6.28 9.91
N ARG A 48 3.25 7.30 9.28
CA ARG A 48 3.72 8.50 9.99
C ARG A 48 2.58 9.27 10.66
N LYS A 49 1.44 9.38 9.98
CA LYS A 49 0.26 10.08 10.53
C LYS A 49 -0.41 9.32 11.67
N LEU A 50 -0.44 7.99 11.60
CA LEU A 50 -0.96 7.14 12.67
C LEU A 50 -0.09 7.26 13.93
N GLN A 51 1.24 7.24 13.77
CA GLN A 51 2.18 7.45 14.88
C GLN A 51 2.02 8.84 15.50
N ALA A 52 1.95 9.89 14.69
CA ALA A 52 1.72 11.25 15.18
C ALA A 52 0.37 11.41 15.89
N ALA A 53 -0.68 10.75 15.39
CA ALA A 53 -1.99 10.74 16.05
C ALA A 53 -1.96 10.00 17.41
N ALA A 54 -1.24 8.88 17.49
CA ALA A 54 -1.05 8.14 18.74
C ALA A 54 -0.28 8.97 19.78
N GLU A 55 0.77 9.68 19.37
CA GLU A 55 1.51 10.62 20.22
C GLU A 55 0.59 11.74 20.74
N ALA A 56 -0.14 12.42 19.86
CA ALA A 56 -1.07 13.48 20.25
C ALA A 56 -2.17 12.99 21.22
N LEU A 57 -2.66 11.76 21.05
CA LEU A 57 -3.63 11.16 21.97
C LEU A 57 -3.03 10.86 23.35
N ASN A 58 -1.78 10.40 23.40
CA ASN A 58 -1.07 10.18 24.66
C ASN A 58 -0.83 11.50 25.40
N ASP A 59 -0.43 12.56 24.69
CA ASP A 59 -0.25 13.89 25.27
C ASP A 59 -1.56 14.45 25.84
N TYR A 60 -2.65 14.30 25.08
CA TYR A 60 -3.97 14.69 25.56
C TYR A 60 -4.39 13.90 26.80
N LEU A 61 -4.18 12.58 26.82
CA LEU A 61 -4.49 11.75 27.97
C LEU A 61 -3.65 12.13 29.19
N ALA A 62 -2.37 12.44 29.01
CA ALA A 62 -1.51 12.94 30.07
C ALA A 62 -2.04 14.26 30.65
N ALA A 63 -2.49 15.19 29.79
CA ALA A 63 -3.11 16.43 30.23
C ALA A 63 -4.40 16.18 31.04
N CYS A 64 -5.27 15.26 30.60
CA CYS A 64 -6.47 14.86 31.35
C CYS A 64 -6.12 14.30 32.74
N ASN A 65 -5.11 13.43 32.81
CA ASN A 65 -4.64 12.87 34.08
C ASN A 65 -4.08 13.96 35.02
N LEU A 66 -3.43 14.99 34.47
CA LEU A 66 -2.95 16.14 35.25
C LEU A 66 -4.09 17.02 35.79
N CYS A 67 -5.18 17.18 35.05
CA CYS A 67 -6.34 17.94 35.51
C CYS A 67 -7.00 17.31 36.75
N ASN A 68 -6.93 15.98 36.90
CA ASN A 68 -7.46 15.23 38.04
C ASN A 68 -8.92 15.60 38.40
N ASP A 69 -9.71 15.90 37.37
CA ASP A 69 -11.13 16.27 37.44
C ASP A 69 -12.07 15.10 37.09
N GLY A 70 -11.51 13.89 36.98
CA GLY A 70 -12.21 12.68 36.54
C GLY A 70 -12.25 12.48 35.02
N SER A 71 -11.61 13.35 34.23
CA SER A 71 -11.40 13.16 32.78
C SER A 71 -10.23 12.23 32.44
N GLY A 72 -9.41 11.89 33.44
CA GLY A 72 -8.30 10.95 33.33
C GLY A 72 -8.74 9.50 33.08
N ASN A 73 -7.78 8.59 32.97
CA ASN A 73 -8.05 7.17 32.81
C ASN A 73 -7.96 6.37 34.12
N GLU A 74 -7.84 7.00 35.30
CA GLU A 74 -7.70 6.26 36.56
C GLU A 74 -8.87 5.29 36.84
N ARG A 75 -10.08 5.57 36.34
CA ARG A 75 -11.28 4.74 36.55
C ARG A 75 -11.50 3.70 35.45
N THR A 76 -11.00 3.95 34.25
CA THR A 76 -11.25 3.14 33.05
C THR A 76 -10.04 2.32 32.66
N SER A 77 -8.82 2.80 32.90
CA SER A 77 -7.55 2.14 32.59
C SER A 77 -7.54 1.62 31.14
N LEU A 78 -7.33 0.33 30.92
CA LEU A 78 -7.37 -0.33 29.61
C LEU A 78 -8.75 -0.31 28.93
N ALA A 79 -9.83 0.02 29.66
CA ALA A 79 -11.15 0.21 29.09
C ALA A 79 -11.36 1.60 28.47
N ASP A 80 -10.41 2.52 28.68
CA ASP A 80 -10.46 3.85 28.08
C ASP A 80 -10.34 3.76 26.55
N SER A 81 -11.26 4.41 25.84
CA SER A 81 -11.28 4.38 24.38
C SER A 81 -10.05 5.05 23.76
N ARG A 82 -9.43 6.03 24.42
CA ARG A 82 -8.21 6.69 23.96
C ARG A 82 -7.04 5.72 24.01
N VAL A 83 -6.91 4.94 25.09
CA VAL A 83 -5.87 3.92 25.26
C VAL A 83 -6.00 2.84 24.18
N ARG A 84 -7.22 2.36 23.94
CA ARG A 84 -7.49 1.37 22.88
C ARG A 84 -7.16 1.92 21.50
N LEU A 85 -7.59 3.14 21.20
CA LEU A 85 -7.32 3.79 19.93
C LEU A 85 -5.81 3.97 19.69
N VAL A 86 -5.04 4.36 20.71
CA VAL A 86 -3.57 4.40 20.60
C VAL A 86 -3.00 3.03 20.24
N GLY A 87 -3.50 1.96 20.87
CA GLY A 87 -3.13 0.57 20.53
C GLY A 87 -3.41 0.24 19.06
N ASP A 88 -4.65 0.47 18.61
CA ASP A 88 -5.10 0.18 17.25
C ASP A 88 -4.29 0.96 16.20
N LEU A 89 -4.01 2.25 16.46
CA LEU A 89 -3.21 3.11 15.59
C LEU A 89 -1.78 2.57 15.44
N MET A 90 -1.15 2.19 16.56
CA MET A 90 0.22 1.69 16.58
C MET A 90 0.34 0.29 15.98
N GLU A 91 -0.65 -0.58 16.21
CA GLU A 91 -0.73 -1.90 15.59
C GLU A 91 -0.80 -1.78 14.06
N TYR A 92 -1.71 -0.95 13.55
CA TYR A 92 -1.87 -0.78 12.12
C TYR A 92 -0.66 -0.08 11.48
N ALA A 93 -0.08 0.90 12.16
CA ALA A 93 1.17 1.54 11.74
C ALA A 93 2.32 0.51 11.63
N GLY A 94 2.45 -0.38 12.62
CA GLY A 94 3.44 -1.45 12.62
C GLY A 94 3.22 -2.46 11.50
N TRP A 95 1.98 -2.82 11.20
CA TRP A 95 1.66 -3.67 10.06
C TRP A 95 2.04 -3.02 8.72
N LEU A 96 1.71 -1.73 8.54
CA LEU A 96 2.06 -0.98 7.33
C LEU A 96 3.59 -0.86 7.16
N ASP A 97 4.30 -0.60 8.25
CA ASP A 97 5.77 -0.49 8.24
C ASP A 97 6.43 -1.85 7.95
N SER A 98 5.94 -2.93 8.54
CA SER A 98 6.43 -4.29 8.24
C SER A 98 6.22 -4.67 6.76
N LYS A 99 5.09 -4.28 6.18
CA LYS A 99 4.71 -4.61 4.81
C LYS A 99 5.39 -3.72 3.76
N TYR A 100 5.58 -2.44 4.04
CA TYR A 100 6.04 -1.43 3.06
C TYR A 100 7.33 -0.71 3.44
N GLY A 101 7.77 -0.78 4.70
CA GLY A 101 8.99 -0.15 5.23
C GLY A 101 10.27 -0.92 4.96
N LYS A 102 10.19 -2.21 4.62
CA LYS A 102 11.36 -2.96 4.15
C LYS A 102 11.86 -2.34 2.84
N ALA A 103 13.11 -1.88 2.85
CA ALA A 103 13.82 -1.50 1.64
C ALA A 103 13.76 -2.69 0.67
N SER A 104 13.39 -2.41 -0.58
CA SER A 104 13.72 -3.30 -1.68
C SER A 104 15.24 -3.31 -1.78
N THR A 105 15.87 -4.28 -1.12
CA THR A 105 17.26 -4.66 -1.40
C THR A 105 17.31 -5.32 -2.77
#